data_AF-A0A4U8UI12-F1
#
_entry.id   AF-A0A4U8UI12-F1
#
_cell.length_a   1.000
_cell.length_b   1.000
_cell.length_c   1.000
_cell.angle_alpha   90.00
_cell.angle_beta   90.00
_cell.angle_gamma   90.00
#
_symmetry.space_group_name_H-M   'P 1'
#
loop_
_entity.id
_entity.type
_entity.pdbx_description
1 polymer ?
#
loop_
_entity_poly.entity_id
_entity_poly.type
_entity_poly.pdbx_seq_one_letter_code
_entity_poly.pdbx_strand_id
1 'polypeptide(L)'
;MIKAILVVALFCGLSQAFQQCKGNEKITDKATGKKYTPQELLTLSKELQGKLLACGNTKKQDCDTMPPLKSWISDNCTKKNVCVNNKKYEQPNACNENAHCGFENEMMTCVCDDGFNWSQENYACVKA
;
A
#
# COMPACT_ATOMS: atom_id res chain seq x y z
N MET A 1 12.09 -16.93 4.78
CA MET A 1 13.14 -16.99 5.82
C MET A 1 14.45 -16.54 5.19
N ILE A 2 14.86 -15.33 5.53
CA ILE A 2 15.96 -14.57 4.93
C ILE A 2 17.28 -15.02 5.55
N LYS A 3 18.23 -15.50 4.74
CA LYS A 3 19.66 -15.49 5.11
C LYS A 3 20.52 -15.30 3.87
N ALA A 4 21.57 -14.49 4.05
CA ALA A 4 22.69 -14.23 3.16
C ALA A 4 22.47 -13.17 2.06
N ILE A 5 22.38 -11.91 2.46
CA ILE A 5 22.99 -10.83 1.67
C ILE A 5 24.02 -10.14 2.57
N LEU A 6 25.25 -10.12 2.07
CA LEU A 6 26.49 -9.71 2.70
C LEU A 6 26.36 -8.40 3.49
N VAL A 7 26.55 -8.51 4.80
CA VAL A 7 27.03 -7.44 5.65
C VAL A 7 28.50 -7.19 5.26
N VAL A 8 28.74 -6.17 4.44
CA VAL A 8 30.04 -5.50 4.46
C VAL A 8 30.00 -4.60 5.69
N ALA A 9 30.73 -5.05 6.70
CA ALA A 9 30.86 -4.40 7.99
C ALA A 9 31.23 -2.92 7.86
N LEU A 10 30.30 -2.05 8.23
CA LEU A 10 30.60 -0.74 8.79
C LEU A 10 30.45 -0.85 10.31
N PHE A 11 31.42 -1.54 10.92
CA PHE A 11 31.89 -1.12 12.24
C PHE A 11 32.58 0.24 12.05
N CYS A 12 31.79 1.31 12.05
CA CYS A 12 32.31 2.61 12.47
C CYS A 12 32.38 2.56 14.00
N GLY A 13 33.40 1.85 14.50
CA GLY A 13 33.89 2.07 15.85
C GLY A 13 34.33 3.53 15.96
N LEU A 14 33.82 4.19 16.98
CA LEU A 14 34.33 5.43 17.54
C LEU A 14 35.86 5.37 17.66
N SER A 15 36.59 5.93 16.70
CA SER A 15 37.91 6.57 16.88
C SER A 15 38.60 6.71 15.52
N GLN A 16 38.82 7.95 15.11
CA GLN A 16 39.98 8.39 14.33
C GLN A 16 40.38 7.53 13.10
N ALA A 17 39.57 7.57 12.05
CA ALA A 17 40.06 7.43 10.67
C ALA A 17 38.95 7.79 9.68
N PHE A 18 38.64 9.09 9.56
CA PHE A 18 38.06 9.59 8.31
C PHE A 18 39.17 9.55 7.25
N GLN A 19 39.52 8.34 6.82
CA GLN A 19 40.31 8.18 5.61
C GLN A 19 39.34 8.48 4.46
N GLN A 20 39.29 9.77 4.16
CA GLN A 20 38.76 10.37 2.95
C GLN A 20 38.93 9.38 1.79
N CYS A 21 37.84 8.77 1.32
CA CYS A 21 37.88 7.99 0.10
C CYS A 21 38.36 8.93 -1.01
N LYS A 22 39.60 8.77 -1.46
CA LYS A 22 40.19 9.57 -2.55
C LYS A 22 39.30 9.38 -3.78
N GLY A 23 38.74 10.47 -4.30
CA GLY A 23 37.57 10.51 -5.18
C GLY A 23 37.72 9.94 -6.59
N ASN A 24 38.53 8.90 -6.80
CA ASN A 24 38.89 8.36 -8.10
C ASN A 24 39.21 6.85 -8.09
N GLU A 25 39.11 6.17 -6.94
CA GLU A 25 39.26 4.71 -6.88
C GLU A 25 38.01 4.01 -7.42
N LYS A 26 38.21 3.11 -8.40
CA LYS A 26 37.13 2.35 -9.02
C LYS A 26 36.78 1.12 -8.19
N ILE A 27 35.52 1.00 -7.79
CA ILE A 27 34.94 -0.16 -7.13
C ILE A 27 34.62 -1.21 -8.20
N THR A 28 35.07 -2.45 -7.99
CA THR A 28 34.82 -3.55 -8.92
C THR A 28 33.65 -4.40 -8.43
N ASP A 29 32.63 -4.54 -9.25
CA ASP A 29 31.55 -5.52 -9.06
C ASP A 29 32.15 -6.93 -9.21
N LYS A 30 32.05 -7.72 -8.14
CA LYS A 30 32.60 -9.08 -8.10
C LYS A 30 31.86 -10.06 -9.02
N ALA A 31 30.60 -9.81 -9.33
CA ALA A 31 29.80 -10.71 -10.17
C ALA A 31 30.05 -10.46 -11.66
N THR A 32 30.21 -9.20 -12.06
CA THR A 32 30.32 -8.81 -13.48
C THR A 32 31.72 -8.38 -13.89
N GLY A 33 32.64 -8.19 -12.95
CA GLY A 33 33.97 -7.61 -13.18
C GLY A 33 33.95 -6.14 -13.57
N LYS A 34 32.76 -5.51 -13.61
CA LYS A 34 32.59 -4.13 -14.06
C LYS A 34 33.11 -3.16 -12.98
N LYS A 35 33.80 -2.12 -13.43
CA LYS A 35 34.42 -1.11 -12.57
C LYS A 35 33.60 0.18 -12.58
N TYR A 36 33.31 0.71 -11.41
CA TYR A 36 32.52 1.92 -11.23
C TYR A 36 33.25 2.92 -10.34
N THR A 37 33.19 4.19 -10.69
CA THR A 37 33.54 5.29 -9.79
C THR A 37 32.47 5.45 -8.70
N PRO A 38 32.80 6.07 -7.55
CA PRO A 38 31.81 6.40 -6.53
C PRO A 38 30.64 7.25 -7.07
N GLN A 39 30.91 8.16 -8.01
CA GLN A 39 29.88 9.00 -8.65
C GLN A 39 28.95 8.19 -9.58
N GLU A 40 29.48 7.24 -10.34
CA GLU A 40 28.66 6.33 -11.17
C GLU A 40 27.76 5.45 -10.30
N LEU A 41 28.28 4.93 -9.18
CA LEU A 41 27.48 4.15 -8.23
C LEU A 41 26.39 4.99 -7.56
N LEU A 42 26.70 6.24 -7.20
CA LEU A 42 25.69 7.15 -6.65
C LEU A 42 24.59 7.45 -7.67
N THR A 43 24.94 7.59 -8.94
CA THR A 43 23.97 7.81 -10.04
C THR A 43 23.08 6.58 -10.22
N LEU A 44 23.67 5.38 -10.30
CA LEU A 44 22.93 4.12 -10.39
C LEU A 44 22.01 3.88 -9.19
N SER A 45 22.46 4.22 -7.98
CA SER A 45 21.65 4.13 -6.76
C SER A 45 20.42 5.06 -6.85
N LYS A 46 20.60 6.30 -7.29
CA LYS A 46 19.50 7.26 -7.49
C LYS A 46 18.52 6.81 -8.58
N GLU A 47 19.03 6.29 -9.70
CA GLU A 47 18.17 5.74 -10.76
C GLU A 47 17.36 4.54 -10.26
N LEU A 48 17.99 3.64 -9.51
CA LEU A 48 17.32 2.49 -8.92
C LEU A 48 16.27 2.91 -7.88
N GLN A 49 16.57 3.91 -7.05
CA GLN A 49 15.60 4.52 -6.13
C GLN A 49 14.42 5.13 -6.90
N GLY A 50 14.66 5.84 -8.00
CA GLY A 50 13.61 6.37 -8.87
C GLY A 50 12.73 5.27 -9.48
N LYS A 51 13.33 4.17 -9.94
CA LYS A 51 12.62 2.99 -10.46
C LYS A 51 11.84 2.25 -9.36
N LEU A 52 12.39 2.12 -8.16
CA LEU A 52 11.70 1.53 -7.02
C LEU A 52 10.50 2.37 -6.59
N LEU A 53 10.63 3.70 -6.60
CA LEU A 53 9.49 4.60 -6.38
C LEU A 53 8.45 4.46 -7.51
N ALA A 54 8.85 4.25 -8.76
CA ALA A 54 7.92 3.98 -9.85
C ALA A 54 7.21 2.61 -9.69
N CYS A 55 7.90 1.58 -9.20
CA CYS A 55 7.31 0.26 -8.95
C CYS A 55 6.52 0.18 -7.64
N GLY A 56 6.83 1.01 -6.64
CA GLY A 56 6.27 0.99 -5.29
C GLY A 56 5.20 2.06 -5.01
N ASN A 57 5.11 3.10 -5.84
CA ASN A 57 4.06 4.12 -5.77
C ASN A 57 2.78 3.77 -6.53
N THR A 58 2.62 2.52 -6.95
CA THR A 58 1.26 2.02 -7.14
C THR A 58 0.64 1.91 -5.75
N LYS A 59 0.09 3.02 -5.24
CA LYS A 59 -0.95 2.95 -4.20
C LYS A 59 -1.86 1.82 -4.67
N LYS A 60 -1.96 0.74 -3.89
CA LYS A 60 -2.88 -0.35 -4.21
C LYS A 60 -4.21 0.31 -4.54
N GLN A 61 -4.60 0.21 -5.79
CA GLN A 61 -5.83 0.82 -6.25
C GLN A 61 -6.96 0.08 -5.53
N ASP A 62 -8.07 0.74 -5.22
CA ASP A 62 -9.20 0.07 -4.56
C ASP A 62 -9.56 -1.27 -5.26
N CYS A 63 -9.46 -1.30 -6.59
CA CYS A 63 -9.72 -2.49 -7.40
C CYS A 63 -8.66 -3.60 -7.34
N ASP A 64 -7.50 -3.36 -6.72
CA ASP A 64 -6.47 -4.38 -6.45
C ASP A 64 -6.73 -5.12 -5.12
N THR A 65 -7.52 -4.52 -4.23
CA THR A 65 -7.78 -5.04 -2.88
C THR A 65 -9.22 -5.49 -2.67
N MET A 66 -10.16 -4.95 -3.43
CA MET A 66 -11.58 -5.30 -3.28
C MET A 66 -11.93 -6.57 -4.05
N PRO A 67 -12.79 -7.45 -3.48
CA PRO A 67 -13.20 -8.67 -4.15
C PRO A 67 -13.97 -8.37 -5.46
N PRO A 68 -13.73 -9.14 -6.54
CA PRO A 68 -14.37 -8.90 -7.83
C PRO A 68 -15.89 -9.03 -7.72
N LEU A 69 -16.62 -8.19 -8.48
CA LEU A 69 -18.08 -8.18 -8.59
C LEU A 69 -18.85 -7.89 -7.28
N LYS A 70 -18.18 -7.42 -6.22
CA LYS A 70 -18.83 -6.97 -5.00
C LYS A 70 -18.79 -5.45 -4.88
N SER A 71 -19.93 -4.86 -4.52
CA SER A 71 -19.97 -3.47 -4.11
C SER A 71 -19.58 -3.31 -2.65
N TRP A 72 -18.99 -2.19 -2.30
CA TRP A 72 -18.69 -1.84 -0.91
C TRP A 72 -19.05 -0.39 -0.61
N ILE A 73 -19.27 -0.09 0.66
CA ILE A 73 -19.61 1.24 1.14
C ILE A 73 -18.33 1.94 1.62
N SER A 74 -18.23 3.25 1.40
CA SER A 74 -17.12 4.08 1.87
C SER A 74 -17.59 5.48 2.23
N ASP A 75 -16.66 6.30 2.72
CA ASP A 75 -16.86 7.74 2.94
C ASP A 75 -18.05 8.02 3.89
N ASN A 76 -17.99 7.44 5.09
CA ASN A 76 -19.05 7.51 6.11
C ASN A 76 -20.44 7.14 5.55
N CYS A 77 -20.48 6.05 4.79
CA CYS A 77 -21.66 5.51 4.13
C CYS A 77 -22.33 6.41 3.10
N THR A 78 -21.67 7.48 2.67
CA THR A 78 -22.18 8.40 1.64
C THR A 78 -21.91 7.90 0.22
N LYS A 79 -21.07 6.87 0.06
CA LYS A 79 -20.71 6.31 -1.26
C LYS A 79 -20.83 4.79 -1.29
N LYS A 80 -21.39 4.29 -2.39
CA LYS A 80 -21.33 2.87 -2.77
C LYS A 80 -20.47 2.74 -4.01
N ASN A 81 -19.53 1.81 -3.95
CA ASN A 81 -18.47 1.63 -4.94
C ASN A 81 -18.56 0.24 -5.56
N VAL A 82 -18.09 0.12 -6.79
CA VAL A 82 -17.87 -1.17 -7.46
C VAL A 82 -16.68 -1.07 -8.41
N CYS A 83 -15.96 -2.17 -8.58
CA CYS A 83 -14.90 -2.28 -9.57
C CYS A 83 -15.39 -3.07 -10.79
N VAL A 84 -15.24 -2.48 -11.98
CA VAL A 84 -15.53 -3.12 -13.27
C VAL A 84 -14.34 -2.88 -14.18
N ASN A 85 -13.73 -3.94 -14.72
CA ASN A 85 -12.52 -3.86 -15.57
C ASN A 85 -11.39 -3.03 -14.93
N ASN A 86 -11.07 -3.28 -13.65
CA ASN A 86 -10.08 -2.54 -12.85
C ASN A 86 -10.33 -1.01 -12.74
N LYS A 87 -11.54 -0.55 -13.04
CA LYS A 87 -11.94 0.84 -12.84
C LYS A 87 -13.00 0.93 -11.76
N LYS A 88 -12.80 1.85 -10.81
CA LYS A 88 -13.75 2.15 -9.74
C LYS A 88 -14.88 3.02 -10.27
N TYR A 89 -16.11 2.64 -9.95
CA TYR A 89 -17.31 3.43 -10.16
C TYR A 89 -17.95 3.69 -8.79
N GLU A 90 -18.39 4.93 -8.58
CA GLU A 90 -18.97 5.38 -7.32
C GLU A 90 -20.36 5.95 -7.58
N GLN A 91 -21.28 5.73 -6.64
CA GLN A 91 -22.58 6.38 -6.61
C GLN A 91 -22.90 6.86 -5.19
N PRO A 92 -23.73 7.90 -5.03
CA PRO A 92 -24.24 8.30 -3.74
C PRO A 92 -24.95 7.15 -3.03
N ASN A 93 -24.79 7.09 -1.70
CA ASN A 93 -25.42 6.11 -0.83
C ASN A 93 -25.89 6.79 0.44
N ALA A 94 -26.95 6.26 1.04
CA ALA A 94 -27.39 6.61 2.38
C ALA A 94 -27.88 5.32 3.06
N CYS A 95 -27.74 5.25 4.38
CA CYS A 95 -28.35 4.16 5.13
C CYS A 95 -29.87 4.33 5.17
N ASN A 96 -30.58 3.21 5.15
CA ASN A 96 -32.03 3.18 5.27
C ASN A 96 -32.47 3.65 6.67
N GLU A 97 -33.76 3.88 6.83
CA GLU A 97 -34.34 4.19 8.14
C GLU A 97 -34.01 3.10 9.18
N ASN A 98 -33.82 3.52 10.43
CA ASN A 98 -33.44 2.68 11.57
C ASN A 98 -32.09 1.96 11.38
N ALA A 99 -31.18 2.59 10.65
CA ALA A 99 -29.80 2.15 10.49
C ALA A 99 -28.84 3.34 10.56
N HIS A 100 -27.66 3.11 11.09
CA HIS A 100 -26.57 4.08 11.13
C HIS A 100 -25.34 3.56 10.37
N CYS A 101 -24.45 4.47 9.99
CA CYS A 101 -23.18 4.08 9.40
C CYS A 101 -22.27 3.50 10.49
N GLY A 102 -21.78 2.28 10.26
CA GLY A 102 -20.91 1.58 11.19
C GLY A 102 -19.94 0.65 10.45
N PHE A 103 -19.41 -0.32 11.19
CA PHE A 103 -18.50 -1.33 10.66
C PHE A 103 -18.95 -2.73 11.06
N GLU A 104 -18.93 -3.66 10.11
CA GLU A 104 -19.08 -5.10 10.34
C GLU A 104 -17.97 -5.83 9.60
N ASN A 105 -17.31 -6.77 10.26
CA ASN A 105 -16.19 -7.53 9.68
C ASN A 105 -15.13 -6.62 9.02
N GLU A 106 -14.76 -5.54 9.70
CA GLU A 106 -13.79 -4.53 9.24
C GLU A 106 -14.21 -3.74 7.98
N MET A 107 -15.42 -3.95 7.47
CA MET A 107 -15.97 -3.19 6.35
C MET A 107 -17.03 -2.21 6.82
N MET A 108 -16.99 -1.00 6.26
CA MET A 108 -18.04 -0.01 6.48
C MET A 108 -19.37 -0.51 5.91
N THR A 109 -20.44 -0.41 6.69
CA THR A 109 -21.78 -0.86 6.32
C THR A 109 -22.86 -0.03 7.03
N CYS A 110 -24.11 -0.24 6.64
CA CYS A 110 -25.27 0.26 7.37
C CYS A 110 -25.69 -0.79 8.40
N VAL A 111 -25.51 -0.47 9.68
CA VAL A 111 -25.83 -1.33 10.81
C VAL A 111 -27.21 -0.95 11.33
N CYS A 112 -28.09 -1.93 11.56
CA CYS A 112 -29.40 -1.64 12.14
C CYS A 112 -29.26 -1.09 13.56
N ASP A 113 -30.10 -0.11 13.89
CA ASP A 113 -30.18 0.45 15.24
C ASP A 113 -30.69 -0.59 16.25
N ASP A 114 -30.43 -0.34 17.53
CA ASP A 114 -30.86 -1.23 18.62
C ASP A 114 -32.37 -1.50 18.56
N GLY A 115 -32.75 -2.78 18.59
CA GLY A 115 -34.15 -3.22 18.50
C GLY A 115 -34.67 -3.37 17.07
N PHE A 116 -33.81 -3.26 16.05
CA PHE A 116 -34.14 -3.53 14.65
C PHE A 116 -33.25 -4.64 14.08
N ASN A 117 -33.80 -5.42 13.14
CA ASN A 117 -33.13 -6.49 12.41
C ASN A 117 -33.24 -6.27 10.90
N TRP A 118 -32.24 -6.72 10.15
CA TRP A 118 -32.28 -6.68 8.69
C TRP A 118 -33.35 -7.63 8.12
N SER A 119 -34.28 -7.09 7.34
CA SER A 119 -35.26 -7.86 6.59
C SER A 119 -34.85 -7.96 5.12
N GLN A 120 -34.63 -9.18 4.63
CA GLN A 120 -34.33 -9.42 3.22
C GLN A 120 -35.52 -9.11 2.30
N GLU A 121 -36.75 -9.24 2.81
CA GLU A 121 -37.98 -8.93 2.08
C GLU A 121 -38.14 -7.42 1.85
N ASN A 122 -37.96 -6.63 2.91
CA ASN A 122 -38.13 -5.18 2.85
C ASN A 122 -36.85 -4.44 2.45
N TYR A 123 -35.72 -5.16 2.38
CA TYR A 123 -34.39 -4.60 2.15
C TYR A 123 -34.07 -3.43 3.10
N ALA A 124 -34.50 -3.55 4.36
CA ALA A 124 -34.46 -2.50 5.36
C ALA A 124 -34.37 -3.07 6.78
N CYS A 125 -33.99 -2.23 7.74
CA CYS A 125 -34.04 -2.54 9.16
C CYS A 125 -35.47 -2.41 9.67
N VAL A 126 -36.05 -3.53 10.11
CA VAL A 126 -37.41 -3.62 10.65
C VAL A 126 -37.35 -3.96 12.12
N LYS A 127 -38.36 -3.53 12.88
CA LYS A 127 -38.41 -3.78 14.32
C LYS A 127 -38.34 -5.30 14.59
N ALA A 128 -37.46 -5.68 15.52
CA ALA A 128 -37.19 -7.06 15.92
C ALA A 128 -38.38 -7.73 16.61
#